data_AF-A0A3G6MIL5-F1
#
_entry.id   AF-A0A3G6MIL5-F1
#
_cell.length_a   1.000
_cell.length_b   1.000
_cell.length_c   1.000
_cell.angle_alpha   90.00
_cell.angle_beta   90.00
_cell.angle_gamma   90.00
#
_symmetry.space_group_name_H-M   'P 1'
#
loop_
_entity.id
_entity.type
_entity.pdbx_description
1 polymer ?
#
loop_
_entity_poly.entity_id
_entity_poly.type
_entity_poly.pdbx_seq_one_letter_code
_entity_poly.pdbx_strand_id
1 'polypeptide(L)'
;MKAIFQTFLFAVLCSSCFLPSGSQSNPEVWEDNKEDLQKIINRVLLNPNKFEEGENLIPEDLDFSYDKTFNIRGNLKDKNNLKITFYTDRGLVDHYSAIIYTTQKGLVKQLDENVKNGGNDFKLQNNWYAIND
;
A
#
# COMPACT_ATOMS: atom_id res chain seq x y z
N MET A 1 -46.28 -16.19 -39.91
CA MET A 1 -45.70 -16.70 -38.64
C MET A 1 -44.70 -17.80 -38.95
N LYS A 2 -43.41 -17.50 -38.88
CA LYS A 2 -42.32 -18.48 -38.77
C LYS A 2 -41.40 -17.99 -37.66
N ALA A 3 -41.40 -18.77 -36.58
CA ALA A 3 -40.42 -18.79 -35.50
C ALA A 3 -39.01 -19.09 -36.10
N ILE A 4 -37.84 -18.87 -35.50
CA ILE A 4 -37.38 -18.48 -34.17
C ILE A 4 -35.84 -18.39 -34.31
N PHE A 5 -35.17 -17.58 -33.49
CA PHE A 5 -33.75 -17.68 -33.14
C PHE A 5 -32.69 -17.52 -34.25
N GLN A 6 -32.27 -16.28 -34.47
CA GLN A 6 -30.85 -15.97 -34.69
C GLN A 6 -30.52 -14.67 -33.96
N THR A 7 -30.41 -14.78 -32.64
CA THR A 7 -29.76 -13.79 -31.78
C THR A 7 -28.73 -14.58 -30.98
N PHE A 8 -27.59 -13.94 -30.67
CA PHE A 8 -26.36 -14.51 -30.07
C PHE A 8 -25.27 -14.93 -31.06
N LEU A 9 -24.63 -13.94 -31.70
CA LEU A 9 -23.17 -14.01 -31.90
C LEU A 9 -22.56 -12.63 -32.18
N PHE A 10 -22.73 -11.64 -31.29
CA PHE A 10 -21.88 -10.42 -31.30
C PHE A 10 -21.97 -9.73 -29.93
N ALA A 11 -21.49 -10.40 -28.88
CA ALA A 11 -21.49 -9.84 -27.52
C ALA A 11 -20.26 -10.28 -26.70
N VAL A 12 -19.10 -10.51 -27.34
CA VAL A 12 -17.87 -10.89 -26.63
C VAL A 12 -16.64 -10.24 -27.27
N LEU A 13 -16.58 -8.91 -27.39
CA LEU A 13 -15.31 -8.22 -27.73
C LEU A 13 -15.13 -6.82 -27.12
N CYS A 14 -15.99 -6.36 -26.21
CA CYS A 14 -15.82 -5.04 -25.56
C CYS A 14 -15.62 -5.10 -24.03
N SER A 15 -15.29 -6.26 -23.47
CA SER A 15 -15.06 -6.41 -22.01
C SER A 15 -13.58 -6.40 -21.61
N SER A 16 -12.66 -6.28 -22.57
CA SER A 16 -11.22 -6.38 -22.32
C SER A 16 -10.53 -5.04 -22.53
N CYS A 17 -10.89 -4.03 -21.74
CA CYS A 17 -10.11 -2.80 -21.53
C CYS A 17 -10.53 -2.08 -20.23
N PHE A 18 -10.79 -2.84 -19.16
CA PHE A 18 -10.56 -2.33 -17.80
C PHE A 18 -9.47 -3.22 -17.21
N LEU A 19 -8.26 -3.07 -17.74
CA LEU A 19 -7.11 -3.32 -16.89
C LEU A 19 -7.25 -2.31 -15.72
N PRO A 20 -7.27 -2.76 -14.45
CA PRO A 20 -7.17 -1.82 -13.35
C PRO A 20 -5.94 -0.97 -13.64
N SER A 21 -6.13 0.35 -13.63
CA SER A 21 -5.11 1.36 -13.87
C SER A 21 -3.79 0.88 -13.28
N GLY A 22 -2.81 0.63 -14.15
CA GLY A 22 -1.51 0.10 -13.76
C GLY A 22 -0.87 0.93 -12.67
N SER A 23 -0.10 0.24 -11.81
CA SER A 23 0.85 0.75 -10.83
C SER A 23 0.92 2.28 -10.81
N GLN A 24 0.09 2.92 -10.00
CA GLN A 24 0.25 4.35 -9.73
C GLN A 24 1.67 4.57 -9.22
N SER A 25 2.32 5.66 -9.65
CA SER A 25 3.67 5.93 -9.18
C SER A 25 3.61 6.15 -7.67
N ASN A 26 4.42 5.40 -6.93
CA ASN A 26 4.48 5.46 -5.47
C ASN A 26 4.56 6.89 -4.87
N PRO A 27 5.27 7.86 -5.49
CA PRO A 27 5.26 9.25 -5.03
C PRO A 27 3.90 9.96 -5.13
N GLU A 28 3.12 9.70 -6.19
CA GLU A 28 1.78 10.29 -6.34
C GLU A 28 0.81 9.70 -5.31
N VAL A 29 0.85 8.37 -5.11
CA VAL A 29 0.04 7.70 -4.09
C VAL A 29 0.36 8.25 -2.70
N TRP A 30 1.63 8.53 -2.42
CA TRP A 30 2.03 9.17 -1.17
C TRP A 30 1.43 10.55 -1.02
N GLU A 31 1.56 11.44 -2.01
CA GLU A 31 1.10 12.82 -1.90
C GLU A 31 -0.41 12.92 -1.62
N ASP A 32 -1.21 12.06 -2.25
CA ASP A 32 -2.66 12.00 -2.06
C ASP A 32 -3.07 11.47 -0.67
N ASN A 33 -2.25 10.62 -0.05
CA ASN A 33 -2.64 9.88 1.16
C ASN A 33 -1.83 10.23 2.41
N LYS A 34 -0.77 11.04 2.31
CA LYS A 34 0.20 11.28 3.40
C LYS A 34 -0.44 11.75 4.71
N GLU A 35 -1.50 12.55 4.63
CA GLU A 35 -2.20 13.03 5.82
C GLU A 35 -2.93 11.90 6.56
N ASP A 36 -3.63 11.03 5.82
CA ASP A 36 -4.36 9.90 6.39
C ASP A 36 -3.41 8.81 6.88
N LEU A 37 -2.34 8.55 6.14
CA LEU A 37 -1.24 7.69 6.59
C LEU A 37 -0.66 8.19 7.91
N GLN A 38 -0.37 9.49 8.01
CA GLN A 38 0.14 10.09 9.24
C GLN A 38 -0.87 10.00 10.39
N LYS A 39 -2.19 10.12 10.13
CA LYS A 39 -3.24 9.90 11.14
C LYS A 39 -3.17 8.47 11.69
N ILE A 40 -2.97 7.46 10.84
CA ILE A 40 -2.82 6.06 11.28
C ILE A 40 -1.58 5.90 12.15
N ILE A 41 -0.42 6.41 11.71
CA ILE A 41 0.80 6.36 12.51
C ILE A 41 0.58 7.00 13.88
N ASN A 42 -0.06 8.17 13.93
CA ASN A 42 -0.37 8.85 15.19
C ASN A 42 -1.30 8.01 16.08
N ARG A 43 -2.32 7.34 15.52
CA ARG A 43 -3.20 6.45 16.27
C ARG A 43 -2.45 5.28 16.89
N VAL A 44 -1.57 4.62 16.12
CA VAL A 44 -0.74 3.52 16.61
C VAL A 44 0.18 3.99 17.73
N LEU A 45 0.88 5.11 17.54
CA LEU A 45 1.84 5.64 18.52
C LEU A 45 1.19 6.19 19.80
N LEU A 46 -0.04 6.70 19.72
CA LEU A 46 -0.78 7.23 20.87
C LEU A 46 -1.56 6.14 21.62
N ASN A 47 -2.02 5.09 20.92
CA ASN A 47 -2.88 4.05 21.49
C ASN A 47 -2.39 2.64 21.11
N PRO A 48 -1.15 2.25 21.46
CA PRO A 48 -0.56 0.99 21.00
C PRO A 48 -1.34 -0.25 21.44
N ASN A 49 -2.10 -0.18 22.54
CA ASN A 49 -2.94 -1.29 23.02
C ASN A 49 -4.20 -1.55 22.17
N LYS A 50 -4.50 -0.69 21.18
CA LYS A 50 -5.63 -0.88 20.25
C LYS A 50 -5.23 -1.61 18.96
N PHE A 51 -3.96 -1.95 18.83
CA PHE A 51 -3.39 -2.57 17.64
C PHE A 51 -2.60 -3.81 18.04
N GLU A 52 -2.41 -4.70 17.07
CA GLU A 52 -1.63 -5.92 17.23
C GLU A 52 -0.48 -5.96 16.22
N GLU A 53 0.57 -6.72 16.54
CA GLU A 53 1.57 -7.05 15.53
C GLU A 53 0.93 -7.96 14.46
N GLY A 54 1.12 -7.62 13.19
CA GLY A 54 0.45 -8.27 12.06
C GLY A 54 -0.47 -7.35 11.28
N GLU A 55 -1.41 -7.94 10.54
CA GLU A 55 -2.40 -7.21 9.75
C GLU A 55 -3.45 -6.55 10.66
N ASN A 56 -3.71 -5.27 10.42
CA ASN A 56 -4.74 -4.49 11.09
C ASN A 56 -5.64 -3.85 10.02
N LEU A 57 -6.91 -3.63 10.37
CA LEU A 57 -7.84 -2.91 9.50
C LEU A 57 -7.53 -1.43 9.51
N ILE A 58 -7.57 -0.82 8.33
CA ILE A 58 -7.60 0.64 8.20
C ILE A 58 -8.87 1.16 8.89
N PRO A 59 -8.77 2.21 9.70
CA PRO A 59 -9.95 2.82 10.31
C PRO A 59 -10.98 3.26 9.27
N GLU A 60 -12.26 2.97 9.51
CA GLU A 60 -13.37 3.23 8.57
C GLU A 60 -13.57 4.71 8.24
N ASP A 61 -13.05 5.61 9.07
CA ASP A 61 -13.12 7.07 8.86
C ASP A 61 -12.03 7.60 7.91
N LEU A 62 -11.19 6.73 7.37
CA LEU A 62 -10.16 7.06 6.38
C LEU A 62 -10.46 6.30 5.08
N ASP A 63 -10.41 7.02 3.95
CA ASP A 63 -10.69 6.43 2.64
C ASP A 63 -9.40 6.18 1.85
N PHE A 64 -9.06 4.91 1.71
CA PHE A 64 -7.93 4.46 0.91
C PHE A 64 -8.41 3.72 -0.32
N SER A 65 -7.85 4.05 -1.48
CA SER A 65 -8.23 3.53 -2.79
C SER A 65 -7.65 2.14 -3.11
N TYR A 66 -6.65 1.68 -2.35
CA TYR A 66 -5.91 0.45 -2.60
C TYR A 66 -6.34 -0.70 -1.68
N ASP A 67 -5.75 -0.78 -0.49
CA ASP A 67 -5.93 -1.85 0.49
C ASP A 67 -6.66 -1.29 1.72
N LYS A 68 -7.53 -2.11 2.29
CA LYS A 68 -8.27 -1.81 3.51
C LYS A 68 -7.54 -2.28 4.77
N THR A 69 -6.30 -2.75 4.63
CA THR A 69 -5.46 -3.23 5.73
C THR A 69 -4.05 -2.62 5.70
N PHE A 70 -3.37 -2.69 6.84
CA PHE A 70 -1.96 -2.34 6.97
C PHE A 70 -1.26 -3.31 7.93
N ASN A 71 0.03 -3.56 7.70
CA ASN A 71 0.82 -4.47 8.51
C ASN A 71 1.67 -3.72 9.52
N ILE A 72 1.69 -4.17 10.76
CA ILE A 72 2.60 -3.69 11.80
C ILE A 72 3.60 -4.79 12.13
N ARG A 73 4.90 -4.46 12.21
CA ARG A 73 5.94 -5.34 12.77
C ARG A 73 6.79 -4.62 13.81
N GLY A 74 7.24 -5.40 14.79
CA GLY A 74 8.09 -4.92 15.88
C GLY A 74 7.29 -4.59 17.14
N ASN A 75 7.87 -3.78 18.02
CA ASN A 75 7.30 -3.54 19.34
C ASN A 75 6.46 -2.26 19.36
N LEU A 76 5.14 -2.41 19.42
CA LEU A 76 4.16 -1.32 19.50
C LEU A 76 4.40 -0.35 20.68
N LYS A 77 4.98 -0.81 21.78
CA LYS A 77 5.28 0.02 22.96
C LYS A 77 6.63 0.72 22.86
N ASP A 78 7.53 0.24 22.00
CA ASP A 78 8.82 0.87 21.74
C ASP A 78 8.79 1.60 20.39
N LYS A 79 8.65 2.93 20.47
CA LYS A 79 8.61 3.80 19.30
C LYS A 79 9.87 3.73 18.43
N ASN A 80 10.98 3.16 18.90
CA ASN A 80 12.22 3.01 18.13
C ASN A 80 12.31 1.68 17.37
N ASN A 81 11.34 0.79 17.56
CA ASN A 81 11.36 -0.54 16.95
C ASN A 81 10.03 -0.86 16.25
N LEU A 82 9.56 0.05 15.40
CA LEU A 82 8.29 -0.07 14.71
C LEU A 82 8.47 0.01 13.19
N LYS A 83 7.81 -0.90 12.47
CA LYS A 83 7.60 -0.83 11.02
C LYS A 83 6.11 -0.93 10.75
N ILE A 84 5.58 -0.01 9.94
CA ILE A 84 4.20 -0.02 9.47
C ILE A 84 4.23 0.00 7.94
N THR A 85 3.51 -0.92 7.31
CA THR A 85 3.47 -1.12 5.87
C THR A 85 2.04 -0.98 5.35
N PHE A 86 1.86 -0.09 4.39
CA PHE A 86 0.61 0.16 3.67
C PHE A 86 0.78 -0.35 2.24
N TYR A 87 0.10 -1.44 1.89
CA TYR A 87 0.24 -2.07 0.58
C TYR A 87 -0.54 -1.31 -0.47
N THR A 88 0.12 -0.64 -1.40
CA THR A 88 -0.53 0.04 -2.53
C THR A 88 -0.86 -0.93 -3.65
N ASP A 89 -0.03 -1.97 -3.80
CA ASP A 89 -0.31 -3.16 -4.59
C ASP A 89 0.37 -4.36 -3.91
N ARG A 90 -0.39 -5.40 -3.55
CA ARG A 90 0.18 -6.65 -3.01
C ARG A 90 0.88 -7.47 -4.11
N GLY A 91 0.59 -7.13 -5.36
CA GLY A 91 1.06 -7.71 -6.60
C GLY A 91 0.87 -9.23 -6.71
N LEU A 92 1.49 -9.80 -7.74
CA LEU A 92 1.52 -11.23 -8.01
C LEU A 92 2.98 -11.63 -8.17
N VAL A 93 3.34 -12.81 -7.62
CA VAL A 93 4.62 -13.53 -7.71
C VAL A 93 5.75 -12.64 -8.26
N ASP A 94 6.46 -11.98 -7.33
CA ASP A 94 7.69 -11.21 -7.53
C ASP A 94 7.55 -9.71 -7.81
N HIS A 95 6.34 -9.14 -7.78
CA HIS A 95 6.17 -7.70 -7.73
C HIS A 95 5.25 -7.26 -6.59
N TYR A 96 5.59 -6.19 -5.87
CA TYR A 96 4.68 -5.51 -4.94
C TYR A 96 5.09 -4.04 -4.73
N SER A 97 4.11 -3.19 -4.42
CA SER A 97 4.36 -1.81 -4.03
C SER A 97 3.76 -1.49 -2.66
N ALA A 98 4.51 -0.72 -1.87
CA ALA A 98 4.05 -0.32 -0.54
C ALA A 98 4.66 1.01 -0.09
N ILE A 99 3.89 1.71 0.75
CA ILE A 99 4.40 2.83 1.56
C ILE A 99 4.76 2.29 2.94
N ILE A 100 5.98 2.59 3.40
CA ILE A 100 6.53 2.12 4.67
C ILE A 100 6.85 3.30 5.56
N TYR A 101 6.33 3.28 6.78
CA TYR A 101 6.86 4.04 7.90
C TYR A 101 7.72 3.14 8.78
N THR A 102 8.93 3.56 9.13
CA THR A 102 9.77 2.79 10.05
C THR A 102 10.67 3.64 10.93
N THR A 103 10.77 3.26 12.20
CA THR A 103 11.72 3.83 13.16
C THR A 103 12.87 2.88 13.49
N GLN A 104 12.83 1.66 12.94
CA GLN A 104 13.87 0.66 13.13
C GLN A 104 15.16 1.13 12.46
N LYS A 105 16.15 1.55 13.26
CA LYS A 105 17.41 2.14 12.75
C LYS A 105 18.12 1.29 11.70
N GLY A 106 18.14 -0.03 11.87
CA GLY A 106 18.73 -0.96 10.91
C GLY A 106 18.01 -0.93 9.56
N LEU A 107 16.67 -0.95 9.59
CA LEU A 107 15.86 -0.90 8.38
C LEU A 107 15.92 0.47 7.70
N VAL A 108 15.92 1.58 8.46
CA VAL A 108 16.13 2.93 7.92
C VAL A 108 17.44 3.00 7.14
N LYS A 109 18.52 2.46 7.71
CA LYS A 109 19.83 2.43 7.03
C LYS A 109 19.76 1.62 5.73
N GLN A 110 19.15 0.43 5.78
CA GLN A 110 18.98 -0.43 4.61
C GLN A 110 18.19 0.26 3.50
N LEU A 111 17.05 0.89 3.83
CA LEU A 111 16.20 1.59 2.86
C LEU A 111 16.91 2.82 2.28
N ASP A 112 17.64 3.58 3.11
CA ASP A 112 18.46 4.69 2.63
C ASP A 112 19.56 4.23 1.66
N GLU A 113 20.16 3.05 1.89
CA GLU A 113 21.15 2.46 0.98
C GLU A 113 20.51 1.99 -0.33
N ASN A 114 19.34 1.33 -0.28
CA ASN A 114 18.58 0.92 -1.46
C ASN A 114 18.22 2.11 -2.36
N VAL A 115 17.68 3.17 -1.77
CA VAL A 115 17.32 4.41 -2.49
C VAL A 115 18.57 5.04 -3.14
N LYS A 116 19.72 5.05 -2.45
CA LYS A 116 20.98 5.58 -3.01
C LYS A 116 21.53 4.75 -4.16
N ASN A 117 21.33 3.43 -4.13
CA ASN A 117 21.84 2.51 -5.14
C ASN A 117 21.03 2.54 -6.45
N GLY A 118 19.97 3.37 -6.53
CA GLY A 118 19.27 3.66 -7.78
C GLY A 118 18.26 2.59 -8.22
N GLY A 119 17.64 1.89 -7.25
CA GLY A 119 16.49 1.01 -7.51
C GLY A 119 15.18 1.78 -7.73
N ASN A 120 14.06 1.07 -7.68
CA ASN A 120 12.71 1.65 -7.80
C ASN A 120 12.13 2.16 -6.46
N ASP A 121 12.94 2.16 -5.40
CA ASP A 121 12.58 2.64 -4.08
C ASP A 121 12.78 4.14 -3.96
N PHE A 122 11.86 4.81 -3.26
CA PHE A 122 11.89 6.26 -3.06
C PHE A 122 11.89 6.60 -1.58
N LYS A 123 12.73 7.56 -1.19
CA LYS A 123 12.61 8.23 0.11
C LYS A 123 11.60 9.35 -0.01
N LEU A 124 10.49 9.24 0.72
CA LEU A 124 9.38 10.21 0.68
C LEU A 124 9.60 11.31 1.71
N GLN A 125 9.96 10.93 2.93
CA GLN A 125 10.28 11.81 4.06
C GLN A 125 11.16 11.07 5.08
N ASN A 126 11.59 11.73 6.14
CA ASN A 126 12.17 11.05 7.30
C ASN A 126 11.27 9.91 7.76
N ASN A 127 11.85 8.71 7.85
CA ASN A 127 11.19 7.46 8.23
C ASN A 127 10.12 6.96 7.26
N TRP A 128 9.90 7.63 6.12
CA TRP A 128 8.90 7.28 5.12
C TRP A 128 9.54 6.91 3.79
N TYR A 129 9.17 5.74 3.29
CA TYR A 129 9.72 5.16 2.07
C TYR A 129 8.61 4.59 1.22
N ALA A 130 8.79 4.62 -0.09
CA ALA A 130 7.98 3.92 -1.04
C ALA A 130 8.83 2.82 -1.66
N ILE A 131 8.36 1.58 -1.58
CA ILE A 131 9.07 0.41 -2.09
C ILE A 131 8.33 -0.08 -3.33
N ASN A 132 9.07 -0.35 -4.39
CA ASN A 132 8.57 -0.98 -5.61
C ASN A 132 9.52 -2.14 -5.93
N ASP A 133 9.07 -3.36 -5.64
CA ASP A 133 9.76 -4.59 -6.03
C ASP A 133 9.09 -5.13 -7.29
#